data_AF-A0A6H2A357-F1
#
_entry.id   AF-A0A6H2A357-F1
#
_cell.length_a   1.000
_cell.length_b   1.000
_cell.length_c   1.000
_cell.angle_alpha   90.00
_cell.angle_beta   90.00
_cell.angle_gamma   90.00
#
_symmetry.space_group_name_H-M   'P 1'
#
loop_
_entity.id
_entity.type
_entity.pdbx_description
1 polymer ?
#
loop_
_entity_poly.entity_id
_entity_poly.type
_entity_poly.pdbx_seq_one_letter_code
_entity_poly.pdbx_strand_id
1 'polypeptide(L)'
;MNFGDWLEEEIEKMFPNDILNTLDRDRPYDGQPWTDAGERGKREIKGITMRDLNDCFLRACYDSAPIQPEEYPKSVYDLPWEHIDIMAVAQNMSCWVEKYMNIFPNIPKISENNLFEGIPTLELPPDMELNL
;
A
#
# COMPACT_ATOMS: atom_id res chain seq x y z
N MET A 1 -26.94 -1.32 11.48
CA MET A 1 -26.04 -1.42 10.32
C MET A 1 -26.37 -2.72 9.61
N ASN A 2 -26.54 -2.72 8.28
CA ASN A 2 -26.77 -3.97 7.55
C ASN A 2 -25.43 -4.67 7.24
N PHE A 3 -25.45 -5.95 6.86
CA PHE A 3 -24.21 -6.71 6.58
C PHE A 3 -23.37 -6.10 5.45
N GLY A 4 -24.01 -5.52 4.43
CA GLY A 4 -23.32 -4.84 3.34
C GLY A 4 -22.57 -3.60 3.82
N ASP A 5 -23.24 -2.72 4.57
CA ASP A 5 -22.62 -1.50 5.13
C ASP A 5 -21.42 -1.86 6.03
N TRP A 6 -21.56 -2.89 6.86
CA TRP A 6 -20.49 -3.37 7.74
C TRP A 6 -19.31 -3.96 6.95
N LEU A 7 -19.60 -4.78 5.94
CA LEU A 7 -18.57 -5.40 5.11
C LEU A 7 -17.80 -4.33 4.32
N GLU A 8 -18.49 -3.30 3.81
CA GLU A 8 -17.85 -2.15 3.17
C GLU A 8 -16.94 -1.39 4.16
N GLU A 9 -17.39 -1.13 5.39
CA GLU A 9 -16.56 -0.50 6.42
C GLU A 9 -15.32 -1.33 6.78
N GLU A 10 -15.45 -2.64 6.91
CA GLU A 10 -14.32 -3.52 7.22
C GLU A 10 -13.36 -3.67 6.03
N ILE A 11 -13.88 -3.75 4.80
CA ILE A 11 -13.05 -3.72 3.59
C ILE A 11 -12.29 -2.40 3.49
N GLU A 12 -12.93 -1.25 3.75
CA GLU A 12 -12.29 0.06 3.73
C GLU A 12 -11.24 0.20 4.85
N LYS A 13 -11.43 -0.41 6.02
CA LYS A 13 -10.38 -0.48 7.06
C LYS A 13 -9.17 -1.30 6.61
N MET A 14 -9.41 -2.42 5.93
CA MET A 14 -8.34 -3.32 5.48
C MET A 14 -7.61 -2.81 4.23
N PHE A 15 -8.36 -2.19 3.33
CA PHE A 15 -7.95 -1.70 2.03
C PHE A 15 -8.49 -0.28 1.85
N PRO A 16 -7.96 0.71 2.59
CA PRO A 16 -8.45 2.08 2.49
C PRO A 16 -8.25 2.58 1.06
N ASN A 17 -9.38 2.75 0.36
CA ASN A 17 -9.45 3.26 -1.00
C ASN A 17 -9.71 4.76 -1.00
N ASP A 18 -10.17 5.34 0.12
CA ASP A 18 -10.24 6.77 0.29
C ASP A 18 -8.86 7.38 0.46
N ILE A 19 -8.27 7.75 -0.68
CA ILE A 19 -6.96 8.39 -0.75
C ILE A 19 -6.93 9.73 -0.01
N LEU A 20 -8.07 10.37 0.26
CA LEU A 20 -8.10 11.66 0.98
C LEU A 20 -7.66 11.50 2.43
N ASN A 21 -7.90 10.34 3.04
CA ASN A 21 -7.39 10.03 4.38
C ASN A 21 -5.85 10.01 4.41
N THR A 22 -5.19 9.76 3.27
CA THR A 22 -3.71 9.80 3.19
C THR A 22 -3.14 11.22 3.26
N LEU A 23 -3.98 12.25 3.08
CA LEU A 23 -3.58 13.65 3.22
C LEU A 23 -3.45 14.08 4.69
N ASP A 24 -4.03 13.33 5.62
CA ASP A 24 -3.84 13.53 7.05
C ASP A 24 -2.50 12.91 7.49
N ARG A 25 -1.60 13.76 7.97
CA ARG A 25 -0.29 13.36 8.48
C ARG A 25 -0.39 12.55 9.77
N ASP A 26 -1.40 12.83 10.60
CA ASP A 26 -1.53 12.25 11.94
C ASP A 26 -2.39 10.98 11.94
N ARG A 27 -2.74 10.47 10.75
CA ARG A 27 -3.50 9.21 10.58
C ARG A 27 -2.78 8.03 11.26
N PRO A 28 -3.53 7.09 11.85
CA PRO A 28 -2.94 5.91 12.47
C PRO A 28 -2.26 4.97 11.45
N TYR A 29 -1.33 4.15 11.95
CA TYR A 29 -0.70 3.06 11.19
C TYR A 29 -1.39 1.72 11.52
N ASP A 30 -2.67 1.61 11.19
CA ASP A 30 -3.57 0.50 11.53
C ASP A 30 -4.02 -0.31 10.30
N GLY A 31 -3.49 0.00 9.11
CA GLY A 31 -3.65 -0.85 7.93
C GLY A 31 -2.86 -2.16 8.03
N GLN A 32 -2.94 -2.98 6.98
CA GLN A 32 -2.25 -4.27 6.92
C GLN A 32 -0.73 -4.12 7.22
N PRO A 33 -0.12 -4.96 8.08
CA PRO A 33 1.24 -4.75 8.61
C PRO A 33 2.34 -4.59 7.54
N TRP A 34 2.19 -5.25 6.40
CA TRP A 34 3.13 -5.23 5.27
C TRP A 34 2.89 -4.10 4.27
N THR A 35 1.94 -3.20 4.52
CA THR A 35 1.60 -2.05 3.65
C THR A 35 2.10 -0.73 4.25
N ASP A 36 2.11 0.33 3.43
CA ASP A 36 2.49 1.67 3.89
C ASP A 36 1.49 2.28 4.88
N ALA A 37 0.28 1.72 4.97
CA ALA A 37 -0.71 2.08 5.98
C ALA A 37 -0.50 1.35 7.32
N GLY A 38 0.33 0.30 7.36
CA GLY A 38 0.55 -0.52 8.55
C GLY A 38 1.93 -0.33 9.19
N GLU A 39 2.42 -1.38 9.87
CA GLU A 39 3.70 -1.37 10.59
C GLU A 39 4.90 -1.04 9.67
N ARG A 40 4.91 -1.55 8.43
CA ARG A 40 5.92 -1.22 7.42
C ARG A 40 6.05 0.30 7.21
N GLY A 41 4.92 1.01 7.17
CA GLY A 41 4.86 2.46 6.97
C GLY A 41 5.52 3.31 8.06
N LYS A 42 5.78 2.74 9.25
CA LYS A 42 6.47 3.44 10.36
C LYS A 42 7.96 3.64 10.11
N ARG A 43 8.53 3.01 9.08
CA ARG A 43 9.97 3.06 8.80
C ARG A 43 10.40 4.46 8.38
N GLU A 44 11.23 5.10 9.19
CA GLU A 44 11.89 6.36 8.82
C GLU A 44 12.82 6.17 7.62
N ILE A 45 12.73 7.06 6.64
CA ILE A 45 13.63 7.11 5.48
C ILE A 45 14.96 7.77 5.90
N LYS A 46 16.07 7.03 5.78
CA LYS A 46 17.42 7.49 6.16
C LYS A 46 18.46 7.05 5.13
N GLY A 47 19.47 7.88 4.93
CA GLY A 47 20.64 7.52 4.12
C GLY A 47 20.46 7.66 2.60
N ILE A 48 19.37 8.28 2.14
CA ILE A 48 19.13 8.60 0.73
C ILE A 48 18.97 10.11 0.52
N THR A 49 19.25 10.59 -0.68
CA THR A 49 19.11 12.00 -1.07
C THR A 49 17.73 12.30 -1.66
N MET A 50 17.40 13.58 -1.83
CA MET A 50 16.19 14.00 -2.55
C MET A 50 16.17 13.49 -4.01
N ARG A 51 17.34 13.38 -4.65
CA ARG A 51 17.45 12.82 -5.99
C ARG A 51 17.09 11.34 -5.99
N ASP A 52 17.60 10.59 -5.01
CA ASP A 52 17.29 9.17 -4.87
C ASP A 52 15.78 8.95 -4.67
N LEU A 53 15.14 9.78 -3.85
CA LEU A 53 13.68 9.73 -3.66
C LEU A 53 12.92 9.99 -4.97
N ASN A 54 13.35 10.97 -5.75
CA ASN A 54 12.78 11.25 -7.08
C ASN A 54 13.00 10.08 -8.05
N ASP A 55 14.20 9.50 -8.07
CA ASP A 55 14.51 8.35 -8.92
C ASP A 55 13.65 7.13 -8.53
N CYS A 56 13.37 6.93 -7.24
CA CYS A 56 12.45 5.90 -6.75
C CYS A 56 11.02 6.13 -7.25
N PHE A 57 10.52 7.37 -7.19
CA PHE A 57 9.20 7.72 -7.73
C PHE A 57 9.11 7.46 -9.24
N LEU A 58 10.09 7.92 -10.03
CA LEU A 58 10.08 7.70 -11.47
C LEU A 58 10.12 6.22 -11.83
N ARG A 59 10.98 5.43 -11.16
CA ARG A 59 11.02 3.97 -11.35
C ARG A 59 9.69 3.31 -11.01
N ALA A 60 9.04 3.76 -9.94
CA ALA A 60 7.73 3.24 -9.55
C ALA A 60 6.65 3.51 -10.60
N CYS A 61 6.60 4.71 -11.19
CA CYS A 61 5.67 5.01 -12.27
C CYS A 61 5.83 4.05 -13.45
N TYR A 62 7.07 3.75 -13.84
CA TYR A 62 7.34 2.79 -14.92
C TYR A 62 7.01 1.35 -14.53
N ASP A 63 7.39 0.91 -13.32
CA ASP A 63 7.10 -0.46 -12.84
C ASP A 63 5.61 -0.72 -12.62
N SER A 64 4.80 0.33 -12.44
CA SER A 64 3.34 0.24 -12.35
C SER A 64 2.64 0.30 -13.71
N ALA A 65 3.35 0.60 -14.78
CA ALA A 65 2.76 0.70 -16.11
C ALA A 65 2.59 -0.69 -16.74
N PRO A 66 1.47 -0.98 -17.42
CA PRO A 66 1.21 -2.27 -18.06
C PRO A 66 1.95 -2.41 -19.41
N ILE A 67 3.22 -1.98 -19.47
CA ILE A 67 4.06 -1.99 -20.67
C ILE A 67 5.41 -2.60 -20.33
N GLN A 68 6.10 -3.17 -21.33
CA GLN A 68 7.42 -3.78 -21.11
C GLN A 68 8.52 -2.70 -21.07
N PRO A 69 9.64 -2.93 -20.36
CA PRO A 69 10.73 -1.95 -20.27
C PRO A 69 11.28 -1.46 -21.61
N GLU A 70 11.26 -2.30 -22.65
CA GLU A 70 11.71 -1.95 -24.01
C GLU A 70 10.78 -0.95 -24.70
N GLU A 71 9.55 -0.82 -24.22
CA GLU A 71 8.49 0.05 -24.74
C GLU A 71 8.30 1.31 -23.89
N TYR A 72 9.10 1.49 -22.84
CA TYR A 72 8.97 2.65 -21.96
C TYR A 72 9.13 3.95 -22.76
N PRO A 73 8.18 4.89 -22.61
CA PRO A 73 8.35 6.21 -23.19
C PRO A 73 9.53 6.91 -22.52
N LYS A 74 10.04 7.96 -23.19
CA LYS A 74 11.12 8.79 -22.62
C LYS A 74 10.65 9.64 -21.45
N SER A 75 9.36 9.93 -21.38
CA SER A 75 8.75 10.83 -20.42
C SER A 75 7.68 10.10 -19.63
N VAL A 76 7.67 10.32 -18.32
CA VAL A 76 6.64 9.77 -17.42
C VAL A 76 5.24 10.33 -17.76
N TYR A 77 5.17 11.49 -18.42
CA TYR A 77 3.90 12.07 -18.88
C TYR A 77 3.25 11.29 -20.04
N ASP A 78 4.04 10.48 -20.75
CA ASP A 78 3.58 9.70 -21.90
C ASP A 78 3.19 8.26 -21.50
N LEU A 79 3.19 7.93 -20.21
CA LEU A 79 2.70 6.65 -19.71
C LEU A 79 1.17 6.54 -19.86
N PRO A 80 0.62 5.32 -20.02
CA PRO A 80 -0.82 5.09 -20.08
C PRO A 80 -1.45 5.23 -18.69
N TRP A 81 -1.51 6.46 -18.18
CA TRP A 81 -1.98 6.79 -16.83
C TRP A 81 -3.39 6.31 -16.51
N GLU A 82 -4.25 6.21 -17.53
CA GLU A 82 -5.60 5.65 -17.43
C GLU A 82 -5.63 4.16 -17.04
N HIS A 83 -4.49 3.47 -17.14
CA HIS A 83 -4.32 2.06 -16.80
C HIS A 83 -3.39 1.84 -15.60
N ILE A 84 -2.87 2.91 -15.01
CA ILE A 84 -1.97 2.85 -13.85
C ILE A 84 -2.79 3.07 -12.59
N ASP A 85 -2.73 2.11 -11.67
CA ASP A 85 -3.20 2.28 -10.31
C ASP A 85 -2.19 3.12 -9.51
N ILE A 86 -2.62 4.28 -9.01
CA ILE A 86 -1.77 5.16 -8.21
C ILE A 86 -1.31 4.51 -6.91
N MET A 87 -2.10 3.58 -6.35
CA MET A 87 -1.70 2.82 -5.17
C MET A 87 -0.56 1.86 -5.48
N ALA A 88 -0.54 1.28 -6.69
CA ALA A 88 0.59 0.50 -7.16
C ALA A 88 1.86 1.36 -7.29
N VAL A 89 1.74 2.61 -7.76
CA VAL A 89 2.87 3.55 -7.83
C VAL A 89 3.43 3.84 -6.43
N ALA A 90 2.56 4.12 -5.46
CA ALA A 90 2.98 4.37 -4.08
C ALA A 90 3.72 3.15 -3.49
N GLN A 91 3.16 1.94 -3.64
CA GLN A 91 3.77 0.71 -3.13
C GLN A 91 5.11 0.40 -3.81
N ASN A 92 5.18 0.53 -5.14
CA ASN A 92 6.42 0.35 -5.89
C ASN A 92 7.48 1.38 -5.50
N MET A 93 7.08 2.63 -5.23
CA MET A 93 8.00 3.67 -4.74
C MET A 93 8.59 3.28 -3.39
N SER A 94 7.77 2.82 -2.44
CA SER A 94 8.24 2.32 -1.14
C SER A 94 9.22 1.15 -1.30
N CYS A 95 8.97 0.23 -2.23
CA CYS A 95 9.90 -0.85 -2.55
C CYS A 95 11.26 -0.34 -3.08
N TRP A 96 11.26 0.69 -3.94
CA TRP A 96 12.50 1.30 -4.43
C TRP A 96 13.26 2.07 -3.35
N VAL A 97 12.55 2.81 -2.51
CA VAL A 97 13.13 3.50 -1.35
C VAL A 97 13.85 2.51 -0.44
N GLU A 98 13.21 1.38 -0.13
CA GLU A 98 13.84 0.32 0.66
C GLU A 98 15.09 -0.28 0.00
N LYS A 99 15.06 -0.46 -1.34
CA LYS A 99 16.24 -0.95 -2.09
C LYS A 99 17.40 0.04 -1.98
N TYR A 100 17.13 1.33 -2.14
CA TYR A 100 18.15 2.38 -2.02
C TYR A 100 18.68 2.51 -0.59
N MET A 101 17.85 2.22 0.41
CA MET A 101 18.24 2.14 1.81
C MET A 101 18.93 0.82 2.21
N ASN A 102 18.99 -0.18 1.31
CA ASN A 102 19.48 -1.54 1.57
C ASN A 102 18.70 -2.30 2.68
N ILE A 103 17.39 -2.10 2.77
CA ILE A 103 16.51 -2.77 3.75
C ILE A 103 15.41 -3.61 3.10
N PHE A 104 15.37 -3.70 1.76
CA PHE A 104 14.35 -4.45 1.04
C PHE A 104 14.54 -5.98 1.16
N PRO A 105 13.46 -6.77 1.36
CA PRO A 105 12.10 -6.33 1.67
C PRO A 105 11.98 -5.92 3.15
N ASN A 106 11.44 -4.74 3.45
CA ASN A 106 11.14 -4.31 4.81
C ASN A 106 9.73 -4.78 5.21
N ILE A 107 9.58 -6.10 5.33
CA ILE A 107 8.35 -6.73 5.83
C ILE A 107 8.50 -7.07 7.31
N PRO A 108 7.45 -6.89 8.13
CA PRO A 108 7.43 -7.42 9.49
C PRO A 108 7.71 -8.93 9.49
N LYS A 109 8.42 -9.42 10.51
CA LYS A 109 8.63 -10.86 10.66
C LYS A 109 7.28 -11.53 10.89
N ILE A 110 6.86 -12.36 9.94
CA ILE A 110 5.72 -13.26 10.12
C ILE A 110 6.21 -14.34 11.09
N SER A 111 5.79 -14.32 12.36
CA SER A 111 5.95 -15.50 13.22
C SER A 111 5.10 -16.64 12.67
N GLU A 112 5.54 -17.89 12.82
CA GLU A 112 4.80 -19.08 12.35
C GLU A 112 3.39 -19.19 12.98
N ASN A 113 3.16 -18.52 14.11
CA ASN A 113 1.84 -18.38 14.73
C ASN A 113 0.92 -17.34 14.03
N ASN A 114 1.46 -16.52 13.12
CA ASN A 114 0.79 -15.35 12.53
C ASN A 114 0.35 -15.55 11.08
N LEU A 115 0.33 -16.80 10.58
CA LEU A 115 -0.29 -17.10 9.28
C LEU A 115 -1.79 -16.69 9.26
N PHE A 116 -2.40 -16.50 10.42
CA PHE A 116 -3.74 -15.96 10.60
C PHE A 116 -3.83 -14.79 11.60
N GLU A 117 -2.79 -14.50 12.40
CA GLU A 117 -2.75 -13.32 13.29
C GLU A 117 -2.36 -12.08 12.48
N GLY A 118 -3.36 -11.39 11.93
CA GLY A 118 -3.17 -10.17 11.14
C GLY A 118 -3.97 -10.14 9.84
N ILE A 119 -4.56 -11.28 9.45
CA ILE A 119 -5.81 -11.22 8.71
C ILE A 119 -6.86 -10.87 9.77
N PRO A 120 -7.50 -9.70 9.73
CA PRO A 120 -8.59 -9.44 10.65
C PRO A 120 -9.61 -10.55 10.43
N THR A 121 -9.87 -11.35 11.46
CA THR A 121 -11.06 -12.17 11.46
C THR A 121 -12.22 -11.19 11.41
N LEU A 122 -12.95 -11.20 10.29
CA LEU A 122 -14.23 -10.52 10.15
C LEU A 122 -15.19 -11.13 11.17
N GLU A 123 -15.09 -10.69 12.42
CA GLU A 123 -16.00 -11.08 13.49
C GLU A 123 -17.28 -10.27 13.31
N LEU A 124 -18.34 -10.96 12.90
CA LEU A 124 -19.67 -10.38 12.81
C LEU A 124 -20.05 -9.76 14.17
N PRO A 125 -20.58 -8.52 14.19
CA PRO A 125 -21.13 -7.93 15.41
C PRO A 125 -22.16 -8.88 16.04
N PRO A 126 -22.21 -8.98 17.38
CA PRO A 126 -23.07 -9.95 18.07
C PRO A 126 -24.58 -9.73 17.83
N ASP A 127 -24.98 -8.59 17.26
CA ASP A 127 -26.34 -8.22 16.88
C ASP A 127 -26.64 -8.34 15.37
N MET A 128 -25.69 -8.83 14.56
CA MET A 128 -25.81 -8.91 13.10
C MET A 128 -26.26 -10.31 12.65
N GLU A 129 -27.50 -10.45 12.21
CA GLU A 129 -28.00 -11.68 11.58
C GLU A 129 -27.62 -11.74 10.10
N LEU A 130 -26.95 -12.83 9.70
CA LEU A 130 -26.73 -13.21 8.30
C LEU A 130 -28.08 -13.58 7.68
N ASN A 131 -28.75 -12.60 7.07
CA ASN A 131 -29.89 -12.86 6.19
C ASN A 131 -29.35 -13.30 4.82
N LEU A 132 -29.04 -14.60 4.69
CA LEU A 132 -28.68 -15.27 3.44
C LEU A 132 -29.88 -15.41 2.49
#